data_AF-A0AAP0GIZ5-F1
#
_entry.id   AF-A0AAP0GIZ5-F1
#
_cell.length_a   1.000
_cell.length_b   1.000
_cell.length_c   1.000
_cell.angle_alpha   90.00
_cell.angle_beta   90.00
_cell.angle_gamma   90.00
#
_symmetry.space_group_name_H-M   'P 1'
#
loop_
_entity.id
_entity.type
_entity.pdbx_description
1 polymer ?
#
loop_
_entity_poly.entity_id
_entity_poly.type
_entity_poly.pdbx_seq_one_letter_code
_entity_poly.pdbx_strand_id
1 'polypeptide(L)'
;MSSPELKHRRKTFPPLSECDLSAVSHRSIAADLDGTLLKATLSFPYYILMAIEAGSLLRGLILVLFLPLISVVYIFISEEFAGKMLIFISFSGVKIRDIEVASRSVLPRIYAADVRRDSYKVFDSCERKVIVTANPIVMVEAFVKEVLGAEKVLGTEIEVDPRTKRATGFVAEPGVLVGKWKKLAVMKEFGEDLPDIGIGDRKSDHDFMSICKEGYMVPKDHSASLVSSQSLKTQSFFQDGYLERPSSYVVDYIWLPFIFLFYPFRGYLNLSLIEGILKCIYRRM
;
A
#
# COMPACT_ATOMS: atom_id res chain seq x y z
N MET A 1 31.14 27.07 -21.47
CA MET A 1 29.89 26.41 -21.90
C MET A 1 29.07 26.14 -20.66
N SER A 2 28.07 26.98 -20.40
CA SER A 2 27.20 26.93 -19.23
C SER A 2 26.18 25.81 -19.36
N SER A 3 26.07 24.96 -18.34
CA SER A 3 25.02 23.95 -18.19
C SER A 3 23.63 24.58 -18.34
N PRO A 4 22.67 23.94 -19.05
CA PRO A 4 21.31 24.41 -19.07
C PRO A 4 20.65 24.13 -17.71
N GLU A 5 20.36 25.19 -16.96
CA GLU A 5 19.47 25.12 -15.81
C GLU A 5 18.08 24.66 -16.28
N LEU A 6 17.69 23.44 -15.92
CA LEU A 6 16.33 22.96 -16.01
C LEU A 6 15.44 23.82 -15.09
N LYS A 7 14.85 24.88 -15.64
CA LYS A 7 13.76 25.63 -15.02
C LYS A 7 12.60 24.65 -14.78
N HIS A 8 12.54 24.09 -13.58
CA HIS A 8 11.39 23.35 -13.09
C HIS A 8 10.21 24.31 -12.97
N ARG A 9 9.43 24.48 -14.05
CA ARG A 9 8.07 25.02 -13.94
C ARG A 9 7.34 24.10 -12.97
N ARG A 10 6.86 24.63 -11.84
CA ARG A 10 5.94 23.90 -10.96
C ARG A 10 4.71 23.52 -11.79
N LYS A 11 4.69 22.29 -12.31
CA LYS A 11 3.49 21.70 -12.88
C LYS A 11 2.46 21.61 -11.75
N THR A 12 1.32 22.23 -11.97
CA THR A 12 0.12 22.00 -11.17
C THR A 12 -0.58 20.78 -11.75
N PHE A 13 -1.02 19.88 -10.87
CA PHE A 13 -1.66 18.64 -11.27
C PHE A 13 -3.17 18.77 -11.07
N PRO A 14 -3.97 18.83 -12.15
CA PRO A 14 -5.42 18.86 -12.05
C PRO A 14 -5.97 17.53 -11.47
N PRO A 15 -7.21 17.52 -10.96
CA PRO A 15 -7.86 16.29 -10.53
C PRO A 15 -8.05 15.31 -11.69
N LEU A 16 -8.07 14.01 -11.37
CA LEU A 16 -8.26 12.93 -12.35
C LEU A 16 -9.53 13.07 -13.21
N SER A 17 -10.56 13.74 -12.70
CA SER A 17 -11.81 14.00 -13.44
C SER A 17 -11.63 14.83 -14.72
N GLU A 18 -10.53 15.60 -14.82
CA GLU A 18 -10.19 16.40 -15.99
C GLU A 18 -9.40 15.61 -17.04
N CYS A 19 -9.09 14.33 -16.78
CA CYS A 19 -8.36 13.49 -17.71
C CYS A 19 -9.23 13.13 -18.93
N ASP A 20 -8.91 13.72 -20.08
CA ASP A 20 -9.56 13.39 -21.35
C ASP A 20 -8.89 12.16 -21.99
N LEU A 21 -9.60 11.03 -21.97
CA LEU A 21 -9.14 9.76 -22.55
C LEU A 21 -9.23 9.70 -24.07
N SER A 22 -9.92 10.64 -24.72
CA SER A 22 -10.23 10.58 -26.15
C SER A 22 -9.13 11.14 -27.07
N ALA A 23 -8.20 11.93 -26.53
CA ALA A 23 -7.27 12.75 -27.32
C ALA A 23 -6.01 12.03 -27.85
N VAL A 24 -5.70 10.80 -27.44
CA VAL A 24 -4.39 10.15 -27.77
C VAL A 24 -4.54 8.64 -27.90
N SER A 25 -4.10 8.08 -29.02
CA SER A 25 -3.95 6.64 -29.28
C SER A 25 -2.65 6.10 -28.67
N HIS A 26 -2.66 4.86 -28.14
CA HIS A 26 -1.48 4.16 -27.59
C HIS A 26 -0.83 4.85 -26.38
N ARG A 27 -1.59 5.04 -25.29
CA ARG A 27 -1.10 5.74 -24.08
C ARG A 27 -0.26 4.84 -23.19
N SER A 28 0.82 5.41 -22.68
CA SER A 28 1.63 4.89 -21.59
C SER A 28 1.29 5.58 -20.26
N ILE A 29 1.24 4.81 -19.17
CA ILE A 29 0.91 5.33 -17.84
C ILE A 29 1.90 4.87 -16.78
N ALA A 30 2.30 5.81 -15.92
CA ALA A 30 2.96 5.57 -14.64
C ALA A 30 1.99 5.90 -13.50
N ALA A 31 1.59 4.89 -12.73
CA ALA A 31 0.63 5.05 -11.66
C ALA A 31 1.22 4.67 -10.31
N ASP A 32 1.01 5.50 -9.30
CA ASP A 32 1.18 5.05 -7.92
C ASP A 32 0.12 4.00 -7.54
N LEU A 33 0.38 3.24 -6.47
CA LEU A 33 -0.48 2.15 -6.05
C LEU A 33 -1.42 2.56 -4.90
N ASP A 34 -0.87 2.86 -3.72
CA ASP A 34 -1.63 3.10 -2.49
C ASP A 34 -2.29 4.48 -2.51
N GLY A 35 -3.61 4.55 -2.36
CA GLY A 35 -4.38 5.79 -2.45
C GLY A 35 -4.62 6.29 -3.87
N THR A 36 -3.94 5.71 -4.86
CA THR A 36 -4.06 6.01 -6.27
C THR A 36 -4.92 4.98 -6.98
N LEU A 37 -4.42 3.75 -7.19
CA LEU A 37 -5.19 2.64 -7.76
C LEU A 37 -5.94 1.84 -6.69
N LEU A 38 -5.41 1.82 -5.48
CA LEU A 38 -6.06 1.29 -4.30
C LEU A 38 -6.75 2.42 -3.54
N LYS A 39 -7.84 2.09 -2.86
CA LYS A 39 -8.53 3.04 -1.99
C LYS A 39 -7.77 3.24 -0.67
N ALA A 40 -7.12 2.19 -0.16
CA ALA A 40 -6.25 2.25 0.99
C ALA A 40 -5.03 3.13 0.68
N THR A 41 -4.86 4.19 1.48
CA THR A 41 -3.74 5.13 1.32
C THR A 41 -2.51 4.75 2.13
N LEU A 42 -2.62 3.71 2.98
CA LEU A 42 -1.57 3.23 3.85
C LEU A 42 -1.45 1.72 3.69
N SER A 43 -0.22 1.24 3.53
CA SER A 43 0.05 -0.16 3.27
C SER A 43 0.04 -1.05 4.51
N PHE A 44 -0.17 -0.48 5.72
CA PHE A 44 -0.04 -1.18 6.99
C PHE A 44 -0.81 -2.51 7.07
N PRO A 45 -2.09 -2.60 6.65
CA PRO A 45 -2.83 -3.86 6.72
C PRO A 45 -2.17 -4.98 5.92
N TYR A 46 -1.60 -4.65 4.76
CA TYR A 46 -0.92 -5.63 3.90
C TYR A 46 0.40 -6.09 4.52
N TYR A 47 1.15 -5.22 5.19
CA TYR A 47 2.36 -5.61 5.91
C TYR A 47 2.07 -6.52 7.12
N ILE A 48 0.99 -6.27 7.86
CA ILE A 48 0.54 -7.14 8.96
C ILE A 48 0.22 -8.53 8.42
N LEU A 49 -0.51 -8.59 7.31
CA LEU A 49 -0.85 -9.84 6.66
C LEU A 49 0.40 -10.59 6.21
N MET A 50 1.35 -9.91 5.57
CA MET A 50 2.63 -10.52 5.18
C MET A 50 3.45 -11.00 6.38
N ALA A 51 3.49 -10.23 7.47
CA ALA A 51 4.19 -10.60 8.68
C ALA A 51 3.60 -11.87 9.32
N ILE A 52 2.29 -12.08 9.22
CA ILE A 52 1.59 -13.27 9.72
C ILE A 52 1.80 -14.47 8.79
N GLU A 53 1.51 -14.31 7.49
CA GLU A 53 1.44 -15.41 6.52
C GLU A 53 2.82 -15.91 6.09
N ALA A 54 3.78 -15.01 5.86
CA ALA A 54 5.14 -15.40 5.50
C ALA A 54 6.02 -15.63 6.75
N GLY A 55 5.70 -14.96 7.85
CA GLY A 55 6.49 -14.96 9.07
C GLY A 55 5.85 -15.81 10.17
N SER A 56 5.20 -15.14 11.11
CA SER A 56 4.53 -15.78 12.24
C SER A 56 3.49 -14.85 12.84
N LEU A 57 2.53 -15.41 13.57
CA LEU A 57 1.57 -14.62 14.35
C LEU A 57 2.30 -13.63 15.27
N LEU A 58 3.29 -14.07 16.06
CA LEU A 58 4.03 -13.17 16.96
C LEU A 58 4.63 -11.96 16.24
N ARG A 59 5.14 -12.13 15.02
CA ARG A 59 5.67 -11.04 14.20
C ARG A 59 4.57 -10.05 13.81
N GLY A 60 3.41 -10.56 13.41
CA GLY A 60 2.21 -9.74 13.19
C GLY A 60 1.85 -8.90 14.41
N LEU A 61 1.84 -9.51 15.61
CA LEU A 61 1.55 -8.80 16.86
C LEU A 61 2.56 -7.67 17.12
N ILE A 62 3.85 -7.97 16.98
CA ILE A 62 4.91 -6.98 17.13
C ILE A 62 4.66 -5.81 16.18
N LEU A 63 4.35 -6.09 14.91
CA LEU A 63 4.06 -5.02 13.96
C LEU A 63 2.86 -4.17 14.39
N VAL A 64 1.75 -4.78 14.79
CA VAL A 64 0.56 -4.07 15.28
C VAL A 64 0.89 -3.15 16.45
N LEU A 65 1.68 -3.63 17.41
CA LEU A 65 2.12 -2.84 18.57
C LEU A 65 3.02 -1.66 18.17
N PHE A 66 3.79 -1.80 17.10
CA PHE A 66 4.67 -0.74 16.58
C PHE A 66 3.96 0.23 15.62
N LEU A 67 2.75 -0.06 15.14
CA LEU A 67 2.03 0.82 14.20
C LEU A 67 1.86 2.27 14.70
N PRO A 68 1.55 2.56 15.98
CA PRO A 68 1.45 3.93 16.46
C PRO A 68 2.79 4.67 16.32
N LEU A 69 3.90 4.00 16.66
CA LEU A 69 5.24 4.56 16.51
C LEU A 69 5.59 4.78 15.03
N ILE A 70 5.32 3.80 14.17
CA ILE A 70 5.54 3.90 12.72
C ILE A 70 4.69 5.03 12.13
N SER A 71 3.47 5.23 12.60
CA SER A 71 2.59 6.32 12.16
C SER A 71 3.15 7.69 12.56
N VAL A 72 3.69 7.82 13.78
CA VAL A 72 4.40 9.03 14.22
C VAL A 72 5.62 9.28 13.34
N VAL A 73 6.42 8.25 13.06
CA VAL A 73 7.58 8.34 12.17
C VAL A 73 7.16 8.77 10.76
N TYR A 74 6.09 8.18 10.22
CA TYR A 74 5.56 8.50 8.89
C TYR A 74 5.12 9.96 8.79
N ILE A 75 4.40 10.47 9.79
CA ILE A 75 3.82 11.83 9.78
C ILE A 75 4.88 12.89 10.08
N PHE A 76 5.75 12.66 11.06
CA PHE A 76 6.64 13.69 11.61
C PHE A 76 8.10 13.57 11.18
N ILE A 77 8.56 12.40 10.70
CA ILE A 77 9.97 12.16 10.38
C ILE A 77 10.17 11.94 8.88
N SER A 78 9.77 10.79 8.35
CA SER A 78 9.96 10.44 6.94
C SER A 78 9.17 9.20 6.55
N GLU A 79 8.51 9.26 5.39
CA GLU A 79 7.87 8.12 4.72
C GLU A 79 8.88 7.00 4.40
N GLU A 80 10.11 7.37 4.02
CA GLU A 80 11.19 6.42 3.75
C GLU A 80 11.57 5.62 5.01
N PHE A 81 11.70 6.30 6.16
CA PHE A 81 12.09 5.65 7.41
C PHE A 81 10.96 4.77 7.96
N ALA A 82 9.71 5.23 7.85
CA ALA A 82 8.55 4.40 8.17
C ALA A 82 8.50 3.12 7.31
N GLY A 83 8.75 3.25 5.99
CA GLY A 83 8.86 2.10 5.09
C GLY A 83 9.95 1.10 5.50
N LYS A 84 11.14 1.60 5.88
CA LYS A 84 12.23 0.75 6.41
C LYS A 84 11.80 0.00 7.68
N MET A 85 11.08 0.64 8.60
CA MET A 85 10.56 -0.02 9.81
C MET A 85 9.56 -1.12 9.48
N LEU A 86 8.61 -0.87 8.57
CA LEU A 86 7.64 -1.87 8.13
C LEU A 86 8.32 -3.10 7.53
N ILE A 87 9.28 -2.88 6.62
CA ILE A 87 10.06 -3.93 5.97
C ILE A 87 10.87 -4.73 7.00
N PHE A 88 11.55 -4.04 7.91
CA PHE A 88 12.37 -4.69 8.93
C PHE A 88 11.56 -5.64 9.81
N ILE A 89 10.47 -5.15 10.40
CA ILE A 89 9.63 -5.96 11.28
C ILE A 89 8.98 -7.11 10.50
N SER A 90 8.48 -6.85 9.30
CA SER A 90 7.72 -7.84 8.51
C SER A 90 8.59 -8.94 7.91
N PHE A 91 9.82 -8.62 7.50
CA PHE A 91 10.62 -9.54 6.68
C PHE A 91 11.94 -9.96 7.30
N SER A 92 12.46 -9.30 8.35
CA SER A 92 13.78 -9.66 8.90
C SER A 92 13.85 -11.13 9.30
N GLY A 93 14.76 -11.87 8.68
CA GLY A 93 14.94 -13.29 8.90
C GLY A 93 13.81 -14.18 8.37
N VAL A 94 12.96 -13.75 7.43
CA VAL A 94 11.98 -14.61 6.74
C VAL A 94 12.60 -15.15 5.44
N LYS A 95 12.32 -16.40 5.05
CA LYS A 95 12.83 -16.92 3.76
C LYS A 95 12.11 -16.20 2.61
N ILE A 96 12.86 -15.83 1.57
CA ILE A 96 12.30 -15.11 0.42
C ILE A 96 11.16 -15.90 -0.25
N ARG A 97 11.30 -17.22 -0.34
CA ARG A 97 10.27 -18.11 -0.88
C ARG A 97 8.95 -18.04 -0.10
N ASP A 98 9.01 -17.90 1.23
CA ASP A 98 7.79 -17.84 2.05
C ASP A 98 7.07 -16.50 1.83
N ILE A 99 7.84 -15.42 1.63
CA ILE A 99 7.32 -14.09 1.25
C ILE A 99 6.66 -14.17 -0.13
N GLU A 100 7.34 -14.75 -1.12
CA GLU A 100 6.81 -14.92 -2.48
C GLU A 100 5.50 -15.72 -2.49
N VAL A 101 5.47 -16.85 -1.77
CA VAL A 101 4.26 -17.69 -1.68
C VAL A 101 3.11 -16.93 -1.04
N ALA A 102 3.32 -16.29 0.11
CA ALA A 102 2.28 -15.51 0.79
C ALA A 102 1.79 -14.32 -0.05
N SER A 103 2.72 -13.63 -0.74
CA SER A 103 2.39 -12.50 -1.61
C SER A 103 1.53 -12.89 -2.81
N ARG A 104 1.67 -14.12 -3.31
CA ARG A 104 0.93 -14.62 -4.47
C ARG A 104 -0.40 -15.26 -4.07
N SER A 105 -0.46 -15.91 -2.90
CA SER A 105 -1.67 -16.62 -2.47
C SER A 105 -2.67 -15.72 -1.74
N VAL A 106 -2.21 -14.73 -0.98
CA VAL A 106 -3.07 -13.97 -0.07
C VAL A 106 -3.37 -12.58 -0.61
N LEU A 107 -2.33 -11.82 -0.95
CA LEU A 107 -2.46 -10.39 -1.27
C LEU A 107 -3.32 -10.07 -2.51
N PRO A 108 -3.29 -10.82 -3.62
CA PRO A 108 -4.00 -10.41 -4.83
C PRO A 108 -5.50 -10.28 -4.61
N ARG A 109 -6.09 -11.18 -3.83
CA ARG A 109 -7.52 -11.13 -3.48
C ARG A 109 -7.86 -9.91 -2.62
N ILE A 110 -7.03 -9.61 -1.61
CA ILE A 110 -7.26 -8.47 -0.70
C ILE A 110 -7.07 -7.14 -1.43
N TYR A 111 -6.02 -7.02 -2.25
CA TYR A 111 -5.79 -5.83 -3.07
C TYR A 111 -6.90 -5.63 -4.09
N ALA A 112 -7.33 -6.70 -4.76
CA ALA A 112 -8.36 -6.61 -5.79
C ALA A 112 -9.71 -6.14 -5.24
N ALA A 113 -10.03 -6.48 -3.98
CA ALA A 113 -11.20 -5.96 -3.28
C ALA A 113 -11.10 -4.47 -2.94
N ASP A 114 -9.93 -3.86 -3.04
CA ASP A 114 -9.66 -2.45 -2.70
C ASP A 114 -9.35 -1.57 -3.92
N VAL A 115 -9.45 -2.12 -5.14
CA VAL A 115 -9.19 -1.37 -6.38
C VAL A 115 -10.26 -0.30 -6.60
N ARG A 116 -9.80 0.92 -6.77
CA ARG A 116 -10.62 2.11 -6.99
C ARG A 116 -10.98 2.26 -8.47
N ARG A 117 -12.26 2.53 -8.77
CA ARG A 117 -12.81 2.44 -10.13
C ARG A 117 -12.38 3.56 -11.08
N ASP A 118 -12.37 4.80 -10.63
CA ASP A 118 -12.06 5.98 -11.44
C ASP A 118 -10.61 5.96 -11.97
N SER A 119 -9.63 5.76 -11.09
CA SER A 119 -8.22 5.64 -11.44
C SER A 119 -7.92 4.36 -12.22
N TYR A 120 -8.55 3.24 -11.87
CA TYR A 120 -8.41 2.01 -12.63
C TYR A 120 -8.93 2.13 -14.07
N LYS A 121 -10.02 2.88 -14.31
CA LYS A 121 -10.55 3.09 -15.66
C LYS A 121 -9.54 3.80 -16.57
N VAL A 122 -8.88 4.83 -16.05
CA VAL A 122 -7.81 5.55 -16.77
C VAL A 122 -6.63 4.62 -17.01
N PHE A 123 -6.20 3.91 -15.96
CA PHE A 123 -5.10 2.96 -16.03
C PHE A 123 -5.34 1.85 -17.05
N ASP A 124 -6.53 1.23 -17.04
CA ASP A 124 -6.82 0.10 -17.92
C ASP A 124 -6.96 0.51 -19.39
N SER A 125 -7.41 1.74 -19.66
CA SER A 125 -7.49 2.31 -21.01
C SER A 125 -6.11 2.54 -21.68
N CYS A 126 -5.02 2.50 -20.89
CA CYS A 126 -3.66 2.63 -21.39
C CYS A 126 -3.10 1.25 -21.80
N GLU A 127 -2.22 1.25 -22.81
CA GLU A 127 -1.60 0.03 -23.33
C GLU A 127 -0.39 -0.36 -22.50
N ARG A 128 0.58 0.56 -22.39
CA ARG A 128 1.78 0.38 -21.57
C ARG A 128 1.49 0.85 -20.16
N LYS A 129 1.50 -0.08 -19.21
CA LYS A 129 1.09 0.14 -17.82
C LYS A 129 2.24 -0.13 -16.86
N VAL A 130 2.70 0.88 -16.16
CA VAL A 130 3.78 0.77 -15.16
C VAL A 130 3.31 1.27 -13.80
N ILE A 131 3.52 0.45 -12.76
CA ILE A 131 3.25 0.84 -11.37
C ILE A 131 4.52 1.38 -10.72
N VAL A 132 4.39 2.43 -9.92
CA VAL A 132 5.49 3.08 -9.18
C VAL A 132 5.10 3.17 -7.71
N THR A 133 5.63 2.29 -6.86
CA THR A 133 5.20 2.17 -5.45
C THR A 133 6.36 2.21 -4.47
N ALA A 134 6.11 2.67 -3.25
CA ALA A 134 7.06 2.54 -2.15
C ALA A 134 7.10 1.11 -1.57
N ASN A 135 6.10 0.28 -1.86
CA ASN A 135 6.05 -1.09 -1.36
C ASN A 135 7.11 -1.99 -2.01
N PRO A 136 7.54 -3.06 -1.32
CA PRO A 136 8.41 -4.08 -1.87
C PRO A 136 7.84 -4.70 -3.15
N ILE A 137 8.68 -4.87 -4.18
CA ILE A 137 8.27 -5.50 -5.45
C ILE A 137 7.70 -6.89 -5.19
N VAL A 138 8.40 -7.70 -4.39
CA VAL A 138 7.99 -9.07 -4.02
C VAL A 138 6.60 -9.12 -3.39
N MET A 139 6.13 -8.03 -2.79
CA MET A 139 4.83 -7.98 -2.11
C MET A 139 3.68 -7.68 -3.08
N VAL A 140 3.90 -6.87 -4.10
CA VAL A 140 2.82 -6.35 -4.96
C VAL A 140 2.85 -6.92 -6.38
N GLU A 141 3.97 -7.48 -6.83
CA GLU A 141 4.20 -7.83 -8.23
C GLU A 141 3.17 -8.82 -8.79
N ALA A 142 2.84 -9.87 -8.02
CA ALA A 142 1.84 -10.85 -8.43
C ALA A 142 0.48 -10.20 -8.67
N PHE A 143 0.01 -9.38 -7.73
CA PHE A 143 -1.25 -8.64 -7.88
C PHE A 143 -1.21 -7.68 -9.08
N VAL A 144 -0.16 -6.88 -9.18
CA VAL A 144 -0.05 -5.82 -10.19
C VAL A 144 0.03 -6.41 -11.60
N LYS A 145 0.81 -7.46 -11.82
CA LYS A 145 0.95 -8.07 -13.15
C LYS A 145 -0.25 -8.95 -13.49
N GLU A 146 -0.70 -9.79 -12.57
CA GLU A 146 -1.71 -10.80 -12.87
C GLU A 146 -3.13 -10.24 -12.78
N VAL A 147 -3.41 -9.32 -11.85
CA VAL A 147 -4.76 -8.78 -11.64
C VAL A 147 -4.97 -7.45 -12.35
N LEU A 148 -4.05 -6.49 -12.18
CA LEU A 148 -4.15 -5.18 -12.84
C LEU A 148 -3.68 -5.21 -14.30
N GLY A 149 -2.88 -6.21 -14.68
CA GLY A 149 -2.37 -6.33 -16.04
C GLY A 149 -1.33 -5.29 -16.39
N ALA A 150 -0.54 -4.85 -15.41
CA ALA A 150 0.60 -3.98 -15.64
C ALA A 150 1.78 -4.78 -16.23
N GLU A 151 2.58 -4.11 -17.05
CA GLU A 151 3.78 -4.71 -17.65
C GLU A 151 4.93 -4.77 -16.63
N LYS A 152 5.09 -3.70 -15.85
CA LYS A 152 6.22 -3.52 -14.95
C LYS A 152 5.80 -2.91 -13.61
N VAL A 153 6.52 -3.32 -12.57
CA VAL A 153 6.47 -2.70 -11.24
C VAL A 153 7.83 -2.10 -10.94
N LEU A 154 7.82 -0.82 -10.61
CA LEU A 154 8.94 -0.08 -10.04
C LEU A 154 8.62 0.05 -8.55
N GLY A 155 9.33 -0.70 -7.71
CA GLY A 155 9.08 -0.75 -6.27
C GLY A 155 10.36 -0.77 -5.47
N THR A 156 10.22 -0.89 -4.16
CA THR A 156 11.36 -1.07 -3.25
C THR A 156 11.91 -2.50 -3.38
N GLU A 157 13.22 -2.65 -3.46
CA GLU A 157 13.89 -3.95 -3.42
C GLU A 157 14.31 -4.27 -1.99
N ILE A 158 13.97 -5.46 -1.51
CA ILE A 158 14.42 -5.93 -0.19
C ILE A 158 15.75 -6.65 -0.31
N GLU A 159 16.62 -6.47 0.67
CA GLU A 159 17.91 -7.14 0.72
C GLU A 159 17.73 -8.58 1.19
N VAL A 160 18.34 -9.52 0.45
CA VAL A 160 18.28 -10.96 0.74
C VAL A 160 19.71 -11.49 0.90
N ASP A 161 19.95 -12.19 2.01
CA ASP A 161 21.20 -12.89 2.23
C ASP A 161 21.35 -14.01 1.18
N PRO A 162 22.40 -13.96 0.34
CA PRO A 162 22.57 -14.93 -0.75
C PRO A 162 22.82 -16.36 -0.25
N ARG A 163 23.34 -16.54 0.97
CA ARG A 163 23.65 -17.84 1.58
C ARG A 163 22.43 -18.47 2.20
N THR A 164 21.70 -17.72 3.02
CA THR A 164 20.55 -18.25 3.77
C THR A 164 19.23 -18.14 3.00
N LYS A 165 19.20 -17.35 1.92
CA LYS A 165 17.99 -17.01 1.15
C LYS A 165 16.90 -16.39 2.03
N ARG A 166 17.31 -15.65 3.05
CA ARG A 166 16.41 -14.94 3.97
C ARG A 166 16.54 -13.45 3.75
N ALA A 167 15.41 -12.75 3.84
CA ALA A 167 15.41 -11.29 3.85
C ALA A 167 16.14 -10.81 5.11
N THR A 168 17.04 -9.85 4.96
CA THR A 168 17.81 -9.31 6.11
C THR A 168 16.96 -8.35 6.94
N GLY A 169 15.88 -7.83 6.35
CA GLY A 169 15.04 -6.77 6.91
C GLY A 169 15.46 -5.38 6.45
N PHE A 170 16.52 -5.27 5.65
CA PHE A 170 16.96 -4.03 5.04
C PHE A 170 16.51 -3.94 3.58
N VAL A 171 16.69 -2.76 3.00
CA VAL A 171 16.37 -2.45 1.61
C VAL A 171 17.64 -2.38 0.79
N ALA A 172 17.62 -2.94 -0.41
CA ALA A 172 18.72 -2.82 -1.36
C ALA A 172 18.82 -1.38 -1.89
N GLU A 173 19.97 -1.02 -2.46
CA GLU A 173 20.14 0.28 -3.11
C GLU A 173 19.13 0.44 -4.27
N PRO A 174 18.51 1.62 -4.45
CA PRO A 174 18.81 2.90 -3.80
C PRO A 174 18.09 3.17 -2.46
N GLY A 175 17.32 2.21 -1.95
CA GLY A 175 16.50 2.33 -0.75
C GLY A 175 15.00 2.28 -1.04
N VAL A 176 14.18 2.87 -0.16
CA VAL A 176 12.72 2.88 -0.34
C VAL A 176 12.34 3.85 -1.46
N LEU A 177 11.52 3.38 -2.39
CA LEU A 177 11.16 4.13 -3.60
C LEU A 177 10.12 5.23 -3.32
N VAL A 178 10.59 6.37 -2.79
CA VAL A 178 9.76 7.53 -2.41
C VAL A 178 10.32 8.82 -3.03
N GLY A 179 9.44 9.75 -3.42
CA GLY A 179 9.83 11.08 -3.90
C GLY A 179 10.75 11.03 -5.11
N LYS A 180 11.95 11.62 -4.97
CA LYS A 180 12.98 11.65 -6.02
C LYS A 180 13.36 10.26 -6.54
N TRP A 181 13.31 9.23 -5.69
CA TRP A 181 13.62 7.86 -6.13
C TRP A 181 12.56 7.30 -7.08
N LYS A 182 11.26 7.60 -6.86
CA LYS A 182 10.20 7.27 -7.82
C LYS A 182 10.48 7.91 -9.18
N LYS A 183 10.84 9.21 -9.18
CA LYS A 183 11.19 9.93 -10.41
C LYS A 183 12.35 9.26 -11.15
N LEU A 184 13.44 8.95 -10.44
CA LEU A 184 14.62 8.31 -11.05
C LEU A 184 14.30 6.91 -11.61
N ALA A 185 13.48 6.12 -10.92
CA ALA A 185 13.06 4.82 -11.42
C ALA A 185 12.22 4.94 -12.69
N VAL A 186 11.28 5.89 -12.75
CA VAL A 186 10.50 6.16 -13.97
C VAL A 186 11.40 6.62 -15.11
N MET A 187 12.33 7.53 -14.88
CA MET A 187 13.29 7.96 -15.92
C MET A 187 14.14 6.80 -16.42
N LYS A 188 14.58 5.90 -15.53
CA LYS A 188 15.38 4.73 -15.90
C LYS A 188 14.59 3.72 -16.74
N GLU A 189 13.31 3.52 -16.44
CA GLU A 189 12.43 2.56 -17.14
C GLU A 189 11.97 3.08 -18.51
N PHE A 190 11.66 4.37 -18.61
CA PHE A 190 11.10 4.97 -19.82
C PHE A 190 12.16 5.63 -20.73
N GLY A 191 13.33 5.97 -20.19
CA GLY A 191 14.37 6.67 -20.94
C GLY A 191 13.90 8.04 -21.42
N GLU A 192 14.07 8.31 -22.71
CA GLU A 192 13.64 9.57 -23.35
C GLU A 192 12.12 9.62 -23.62
N ASP A 193 11.46 8.46 -23.78
CA ASP A 193 10.02 8.40 -24.05
C ASP A 193 9.23 8.30 -22.74
N LEU A 194 9.14 9.44 -22.06
CA LEU A 194 8.47 9.58 -20.76
C LEU A 194 6.97 9.22 -20.84
N PRO A 195 6.37 8.75 -19.72
CA PRO A 195 4.98 8.32 -19.72
C PRO A 195 4.04 9.45 -20.15
N ASP A 196 3.01 9.11 -20.93
CA ASP A 196 1.99 10.08 -21.33
C ASP A 196 1.21 10.57 -20.13
N ILE A 197 0.86 9.66 -19.22
CA ILE A 197 0.05 9.94 -18.03
C ILE A 197 0.82 9.55 -16.77
N GLY A 198 0.85 10.45 -15.78
CA GLY A 198 1.25 10.19 -14.40
C GLY A 198 0.07 10.34 -13.45
N ILE A 199 -0.21 9.36 -12.59
CA ILE A 199 -1.25 9.50 -11.55
C ILE A 199 -0.71 9.19 -10.15
N GLY A 200 -1.10 10.00 -9.17
CA GLY A 200 -0.71 9.88 -7.76
C GLY A 200 -1.69 10.56 -6.81
N ASP A 201 -1.61 10.28 -5.50
CA ASP A 201 -2.51 10.84 -4.48
C ASP A 201 -1.81 11.85 -3.55
N ARG A 202 -0.47 11.90 -3.55
CA ARG A 202 0.33 12.65 -2.58
C ARG A 202 1.39 13.54 -3.20
N LYS A 203 1.90 14.45 -2.37
CA LYS A 203 3.02 15.33 -2.73
C LYS A 203 4.30 14.57 -3.06
N SER A 204 4.51 13.39 -2.48
CA SER A 204 5.66 12.53 -2.79
C SER A 204 5.61 11.97 -4.23
N ASP A 205 4.45 11.98 -4.88
CA ASP A 205 4.29 11.52 -6.26
C ASP A 205 4.55 12.62 -7.29
N HIS A 206 4.47 13.89 -6.86
CA HIS A 206 4.67 15.04 -7.74
C HIS A 206 6.00 14.99 -8.50
N ASP A 207 7.05 14.43 -7.89
CA ASP A 207 8.37 14.33 -8.52
C ASP A 207 8.33 13.49 -9.80
N PHE A 208 7.69 12.31 -9.78
CA PHE A 208 7.58 11.48 -10.99
C PHE A 208 6.44 11.94 -11.90
N MET A 209 5.35 12.47 -11.35
CA MET A 209 4.27 13.03 -12.18
C MET A 209 4.76 14.25 -12.98
N SER A 210 5.74 15.00 -12.47
CA SER A 210 6.26 16.19 -13.16
C SER A 210 6.98 15.87 -14.48
N ILE A 211 7.57 14.68 -14.57
CA ILE A 211 8.26 14.23 -15.79
C ILE A 211 7.32 13.58 -16.81
N CYS A 212 6.15 13.08 -16.38
CA CYS A 212 5.12 12.61 -17.31
C CYS A 212 4.61 13.76 -18.20
N LYS A 213 4.15 13.48 -19.41
CA LYS A 213 3.62 14.51 -20.33
C LYS A 213 2.45 15.23 -19.68
N GLU A 214 1.51 14.47 -19.14
CA GLU A 214 0.39 14.92 -18.30
C GLU A 214 0.42 14.24 -16.93
N GLY A 215 -0.01 14.95 -15.88
CA GLY A 215 -0.07 14.41 -14.53
C GLY A 215 -1.37 14.78 -13.83
N TYR A 216 -2.00 13.83 -13.16
CA TYR A 216 -3.31 14.02 -12.52
C TYR A 216 -3.31 13.54 -11.07
N MET A 217 -3.91 14.34 -10.19
CA MET A 217 -4.10 13.98 -8.79
C MET A 217 -5.36 13.13 -8.62
N VAL A 218 -5.20 11.99 -7.95
CA VAL A 218 -6.32 11.20 -7.46
C VAL A 218 -6.81 11.82 -6.16
N PRO A 219 -8.08 12.27 -6.07
CA PRO A 219 -8.58 12.94 -4.88
C PRO A 219 -8.77 11.93 -3.75
N LYS A 220 -8.52 12.34 -2.49
CA LYS A 220 -8.77 11.50 -1.32
C LYS A 220 -10.27 11.39 -1.08
N ASP A 221 -10.89 10.37 -1.66
CA ASP A 221 -12.32 10.11 -1.55
C ASP A 221 -12.58 8.73 -0.94
N HIS A 222 -13.00 8.73 0.33
CA HIS A 222 -13.37 7.52 1.05
C HIS A 222 -14.70 6.92 0.58
N SER A 223 -15.48 7.64 -0.23
CA SER A 223 -16.71 7.15 -0.86
C SER A 223 -16.50 6.63 -2.28
N ALA A 224 -15.27 6.70 -2.80
CA ALA A 224 -14.95 6.22 -4.14
C ALA A 224 -15.41 4.77 -4.35
N SER A 225 -16.08 4.56 -5.48
CA SER A 225 -16.61 3.25 -5.86
C SER A 225 -15.47 2.28 -6.16
N LEU A 226 -15.61 1.05 -5.70
CA LEU A 226 -14.68 -0.03 -5.99
C LEU A 226 -14.99 -0.67 -7.35
N VAL A 227 -13.96 -1.22 -7.97
CA VAL A 227 -14.09 -2.02 -9.19
C VAL A 227 -14.83 -3.32 -8.82
N SER A 228 -15.74 -3.75 -9.68
CA SER A 228 -16.31 -5.10 -9.56
C SER A 228 -15.20 -6.09 -9.90
N SER A 229 -15.03 -7.14 -9.10
CA SER A 229 -14.00 -8.17 -9.33
C SER A 229 -14.05 -8.81 -10.73
N GLN A 230 -15.22 -8.79 -11.38
CA GLN A 230 -15.42 -9.28 -12.75
C GLN A 230 -14.75 -8.42 -13.83
N SER A 231 -14.44 -7.15 -13.53
CA SER A 231 -13.83 -6.20 -14.46
C SER A 231 -12.30 -6.20 -14.40
N LEU A 232 -11.68 -6.94 -13.47
CA LEU A 232 -10.24 -7.12 -13.39
C LEU A 232 -9.80 -8.23 -14.36
N LYS A 233 -8.58 -8.14 -14.91
CA LYS A 233 -8.14 -9.01 -16.01
C LYS A 233 -8.15 -10.50 -15.68
N THR A 234 -7.93 -10.87 -14.42
CA THR A 234 -7.86 -12.27 -14.01
C THR A 234 -9.05 -12.66 -13.15
N GLN A 235 -9.94 -13.45 -13.75
CA GLN A 235 -11.12 -14.03 -13.11
C GLN A 235 -10.79 -15.29 -12.29
N SER A 236 -9.65 -15.94 -12.52
CA SER A 236 -9.31 -17.24 -11.90
C SER A 236 -9.05 -17.16 -10.39
N PHE A 237 -8.68 -16.00 -9.85
CA PHE A 237 -8.58 -15.78 -8.40
C PHE A 237 -9.95 -15.65 -7.70
N PHE A 238 -11.03 -15.51 -8.47
CA PHE A 238 -12.37 -15.16 -7.99
C PHE A 238 -13.42 -16.26 -8.18
N GLN A 239 -13.03 -17.45 -8.65
CA GLN A 239 -13.97 -18.56 -8.87
C GLN A 239 -14.58 -19.12 -7.58
N ASP A 240 -13.92 -18.92 -6.44
CA ASP A 240 -14.50 -19.21 -5.13
C ASP A 240 -15.27 -17.97 -4.67
N GLY A 241 -16.60 -17.96 -4.92
CA GLY A 241 -17.52 -16.83 -4.73
C GLY A 241 -17.67 -16.23 -3.31
N TYR A 242 -16.67 -16.38 -2.46
CA TYR A 242 -16.52 -15.68 -1.20
C TYR A 242 -15.65 -14.43 -1.43
N LEU A 243 -16.25 -13.25 -1.55
CA LEU A 243 -15.52 -11.99 -1.32
C LEU A 243 -15.54 -11.72 0.19
N GLU A 244 -14.68 -12.39 0.93
CA GLU A 244 -14.37 -11.92 2.27
C GLU A 244 -13.56 -10.63 2.11
N ARG A 245 -14.18 -9.51 2.51
CA ARG A 245 -13.51 -8.33 3.05
C ARG A 245 -12.31 -8.77 3.89
N PRO A 246 -11.20 -7.97 3.98
CA PRO A 246 -9.96 -8.35 4.66
C PRO A 246 -10.29 -9.25 5.80
N SER A 247 -9.96 -10.52 5.58
CA SER A 247 -10.48 -11.67 6.30
C SER A 247 -10.67 -11.30 7.77
N SER A 248 -11.88 -11.50 8.31
CA SER A 248 -12.27 -11.03 9.65
C SER A 248 -11.13 -11.15 10.67
N TYR A 249 -10.35 -12.23 10.56
CA TYR A 249 -9.16 -12.48 11.36
C TYR A 249 -8.13 -11.35 11.39
N VAL A 250 -7.81 -10.62 10.31
CA VAL A 250 -6.81 -9.53 10.37
C VAL A 250 -7.33 -8.37 11.19
N VAL A 251 -8.60 -8.02 11.01
CA VAL A 251 -9.26 -6.98 11.79
C VAL A 251 -9.31 -7.42 13.26
N ASP A 252 -9.81 -8.62 13.54
CA ASP A 252 -9.88 -9.20 14.88
C ASP A 252 -8.48 -9.27 15.54
N TYR A 253 -7.45 -9.60 14.76
CA TYR A 253 -6.07 -9.67 15.19
C TYR A 253 -5.47 -8.31 15.54
N ILE A 254 -5.77 -7.27 14.74
CA ILE A 254 -5.38 -5.88 15.05
C ILE A 254 -6.03 -5.42 16.35
N TRP A 255 -7.28 -5.82 16.61
CA TRP A 255 -7.99 -5.48 17.85
C TRP A 255 -7.53 -6.28 19.07
N LEU A 256 -6.93 -7.46 18.88
CA LEU A 256 -6.51 -8.36 19.96
C LEU A 256 -5.65 -7.70 21.07
N PRO A 257 -4.57 -6.94 20.78
CA PRO A 257 -3.80 -6.28 21.83
C PRO A 257 -4.61 -5.22 22.58
N PHE A 258 -5.53 -4.53 21.90
CA PHE A 258 -6.41 -3.55 22.54
C PHE A 258 -7.45 -4.24 23.40
N ILE A 259 -8.07 -5.32 22.92
CA ILE A 259 -9.00 -6.13 23.71
C ILE A 259 -8.30 -6.60 24.98
N PHE A 260 -7.11 -7.20 24.88
CA PHE A 260 -6.37 -7.67 26.04
C PHE A 260 -6.05 -6.55 27.04
N LEU A 261 -5.65 -5.36 26.55
CA LEU A 261 -5.33 -4.21 27.39
C LEU A 261 -6.57 -3.59 28.08
N PHE A 262 -7.69 -3.49 27.36
CA PHE A 262 -8.93 -2.86 27.87
C PHE A 262 -9.85 -3.83 28.62
N TYR A 263 -9.68 -5.15 28.44
CA TYR A 263 -10.47 -6.17 29.12
C TYR A 263 -10.46 -6.05 30.67
N PRO A 264 -9.29 -5.92 31.35
CA PRO A 264 -9.28 -5.73 32.80
C PRO A 264 -9.92 -4.41 33.24
N PHE A 265 -9.80 -3.35 32.43
CA PHE A 265 -10.41 -2.05 32.71
C PHE A 265 -11.94 -2.12 32.62
N ARG A 266 -12.48 -2.85 31.64
CA ARG A 266 -13.91 -3.11 31.49
C ARG A 266 -14.46 -4.00 32.61
N GLY A 267 -13.69 -5.00 33.04
CA GLY A 267 -14.03 -5.83 34.19
C GLY A 267 -14.09 -5.04 35.50
N TYR A 268 -13.09 -4.18 35.75
CA TYR A 268 -13.01 -3.32 36.93
C TYR A 268 -14.13 -2.27 36.97
N LEU A 269 -14.42 -1.61 35.84
CA LEU A 269 -15.51 -0.64 35.75
C LEU A 269 -16.87 -1.31 35.97
N ASN A 270 -17.11 -2.49 35.40
CA ASN A 270 -18.37 -3.21 35.60
C ASN A 270 -18.54 -3.68 37.05
N LEU A 271 -17.49 -4.20 37.69
CA LEU A 271 -17.55 -4.60 39.10
C LEU A 271 -17.80 -3.39 40.01
N SER A 272 -17.07 -2.29 39.81
CA SER A 272 -17.24 -1.08 40.61
C SER A 272 -18.61 -0.41 40.40
N LEU A 273 -19.17 -0.46 39.20
CA LEU A 273 -20.55 -0.02 38.94
C LEU A 273 -21.57 -0.90 39.66
N ILE A 274 -21.43 -2.22 39.61
CA ILE A 274 -22.32 -3.16 40.28
C ILE A 274 -22.23 -3.00 41.80
N GLU A 275 -21.02 -2.88 42.36
CA GLU A 275 -20.82 -2.59 43.78
C GLU A 275 -21.40 -1.23 44.19
N GLY A 276 -21.26 -0.20 43.36
CA GLY A 276 -21.86 1.11 43.58
C GLY A 276 -23.39 1.08 43.59
N ILE A 277 -24.00 0.35 42.66
CA ILE A 277 -25.46 0.15 42.60
C ILE A 277 -25.94 -0.65 43.82
N LEU A 278 -25.27 -1.75 44.18
CA LEU A 278 -25.58 -2.55 45.36
C LEU A 278 -25.49 -1.72 46.65
N LYS A 279 -24.45 -0.89 46.81
CA LYS A 279 -24.34 0.04 47.95
C LYS A 279 -25.48 1.05 47.98
N CYS A 280 -25.91 1.58 46.83
CA CYS A 280 -27.05 2.51 46.76
C CYS A 280 -28.39 1.85 47.13
N ILE A 281 -28.59 0.59 46.72
CA ILE A 281 -29.80 -0.19 47.06
C ILE A 281 -29.82 -0.53 48.55
N TYR A 282 -28.70 -1.02 49.10
CA TYR A 282 -28.61 -1.42 50.51
C TYR A 282 -28.64 -0.25 51.50
N ARG A 283 -28.30 0.98 51.08
CA ARG A 283 -28.43 2.21 51.90
C ARG A 283 -29.85 2.76 51.96
N ARG A 284 -30.75 2.28 51.09
CA ARG A 284 -32.16 2.73 50.98
C ARG A 284 -33.15 1.77 51.64
N MET A 285 -32.70 0.62 52.13
CA MET A 285 -33.41 -0.25 53.07
C MET A 285 -32.98 0.08 54.49
#